data_AF-A0AAF0TSB1-F1
#
_entry.id   AF-A0AAF0TSB1-F1
#
_cell.length_a   1.000
_cell.length_b   1.000
_cell.length_c   1.000
_cell.angle_alpha   90.00
_cell.angle_beta   90.00
_cell.angle_gamma   90.00
#
_symmetry.space_group_name_H-M   'P 1'
#
loop_
_entity.id
_entity.type
_entity.pdbx_description
1 polymer ?
#
loop_
_entity_poly.entity_id
_entity_poly.type
_entity_poly.pdbx_seq_one_letter_code
_entity_poly.pdbx_strand_id
1 'polypeptide(L)'
;KLIWKTRLPPKIKCFTWTTLKNAILTLDNLNRRKLQLVNRCFMCLNNLESVNHLSLHCPVAAALWNMFISIAGINWILPQSVKEVVGSWSLREVDSPIKKTRQMIPSCIFWCIWKERNLRCFDGISTALLISSIGATYPL
;
A
#
# COMPACT_ATOMS: atom_id res chain seq x y z
N LYS A 1 -1.91 0.72 17.81
CA LYS A 1 -0.96 1.58 18.58
C LYS A 1 0.36 1.80 17.85
N LEU A 2 0.92 0.81 17.13
CA LEU A 2 2.25 0.89 16.47
C LEU A 2 2.38 1.99 15.40
N ILE A 3 1.39 2.17 14.53
CA ILE A 3 1.43 3.17 13.43
C ILE A 3 1.76 4.57 13.94
N TRP A 4 1.17 4.96 15.08
CA TRP A 4 1.32 6.31 15.64
C TRP A 4 2.74 6.58 16.16
N LYS A 5 3.48 5.54 16.56
CA LYS A 5 4.87 5.62 17.05
C LYS A 5 5.92 5.73 15.93
N THR A 6 5.53 5.54 14.67
CA THR A 6 6.46 5.63 13.52
C THR A 6 6.83 7.07 13.19
N ARG A 7 7.92 7.29 12.43
CA ARG A 7 8.31 8.61 11.92
C ARG A 7 7.60 9.00 10.61
N LEU A 8 6.50 8.33 10.28
CA LEU A 8 5.72 8.64 9.08
C LEU A 8 5.02 10.00 9.18
N PRO A 9 4.86 10.72 8.05
CA PRO A 9 3.99 11.89 7.97
C PRO A 9 2.56 11.56 8.46
N PRO A 10 1.86 12.49 9.14
CA PRO A 10 0.50 12.27 9.64
C PRO A 10 -0.47 11.75 8.57
N LYS A 11 -0.37 12.27 7.33
CA LYS A 11 -1.20 11.83 6.19
C LYS A 11 -1.07 10.31 5.92
N ILE A 12 0.14 9.77 6.01
CA ILE A 12 0.39 8.34 5.76
C ILE A 12 -0.12 7.52 6.95
N LYS A 13 0.10 7.99 8.20
CA LYS A 13 -0.43 7.33 9.41
C LYS A 13 -1.95 7.21 9.37
N CYS A 14 -2.65 8.31 9.06
CA CYS A 14 -4.11 8.33 8.93
C CYS A 14 -4.58 7.41 7.80
N PHE A 15 -3.90 7.46 6.64
CA PHE A 15 -4.22 6.56 5.54
C PHE A 15 -4.07 5.10 5.94
N THR A 16 -2.92 4.69 6.49
CA THR A 16 -2.68 3.30 6.92
C THR A 16 -3.71 2.85 7.94
N TRP A 17 -4.08 3.71 8.90
CA TRP A 17 -5.13 3.41 9.86
C TRP A 17 -6.48 3.14 9.18
N THR A 18 -6.88 3.98 8.23
CA THR A 18 -8.10 3.81 7.43
C THR A 18 -8.05 2.53 6.57
N THR A 19 -6.89 2.21 6.00
CA THR A 19 -6.66 0.96 5.25
C THR A 19 -6.87 -0.26 6.15
N LEU A 20 -6.31 -0.26 7.36
CA LEU A 20 -6.49 -1.35 8.33
C LEU A 20 -7.93 -1.50 8.82
N LYS A 21 -8.70 -0.41 8.81
CA LYS A 21 -10.13 -0.40 9.09
C LYS A 21 -10.98 -0.79 7.88
N ASN A 22 -10.36 -1.15 6.75
CA ASN A 22 -11.04 -1.45 5.49
C ASN A 22 -11.99 -0.31 5.07
N ALA A 23 -11.56 0.94 5.23
CA ALA A 23 -12.41 2.13 5.07
C ALA A 23 -11.93 3.11 3.98
N ILE A 24 -10.86 2.75 3.24
CA ILE A 24 -10.39 3.54 2.10
C ILE A 24 -11.38 3.47 0.93
N LEU A 25 -11.32 4.44 0.02
CA LEU A 25 -12.29 4.63 -1.07
C LEU A 25 -12.07 3.68 -2.26
N THR A 26 -11.89 2.40 -1.98
CA THR A 26 -11.95 1.34 -2.98
C THR A 26 -13.38 1.18 -3.49
N LEU A 27 -13.56 0.69 -4.72
CA LEU A 27 -14.88 0.55 -5.34
C LEU A 27 -15.81 -0.36 -4.53
N ASP A 28 -15.31 -1.43 -3.90
CA ASP A 28 -16.12 -2.26 -2.99
C ASP A 28 -16.69 -1.45 -1.82
N ASN A 29 -15.89 -0.58 -1.20
CA ASN A 29 -16.31 0.26 -0.09
C ASN A 29 -17.25 1.38 -0.53
N LEU A 30 -17.06 1.94 -1.74
CA LEU A 30 -17.98 2.91 -2.33
C LEU A 30 -19.35 2.26 -2.61
N ASN A 31 -19.36 1.02 -3.11
CA ASN A 31 -20.59 0.26 -3.33
C ASN A 31 -21.30 -0.12 -2.03
N ARG A 32 -20.55 -0.46 -0.97
CA ARG A 32 -21.13 -0.62 0.38
C ARG A 32 -21.77 0.67 0.91
N ARG A 33 -21.35 1.83 0.42
CA ARG A 33 -21.96 3.16 0.68
C ARG A 33 -23.05 3.54 -0.32
N LYS A 34 -23.55 2.59 -1.12
CA LYS A 34 -24.68 2.73 -2.06
C LYS A 34 -24.41 3.62 -3.28
N LEU A 35 -23.15 3.80 -3.69
CA LEU A 35 -22.80 4.57 -4.90
C LEU A 35 -22.98 3.82 -6.23
N GLN A 36 -23.27 2.50 -6.20
CA GLN A 36 -23.60 1.67 -7.38
C GLN A 36 -22.61 1.80 -8.57
N LEU A 37 -21.31 1.74 -8.29
CA LEU A 37 -20.25 1.79 -9.30
C LEU A 37 -19.91 0.39 -9.83
N VAL A 38 -19.50 0.30 -11.10
CA VAL A 38 -18.93 -0.94 -11.65
C VAL A 38 -17.61 -1.22 -10.95
N ASN A 39 -17.54 -2.30 -10.18
CA ASN A 39 -16.32 -2.63 -9.44
C ASN A 39 -15.30 -3.33 -10.36
N ARG A 40 -14.27 -2.60 -10.76
CA ARG A 40 -13.10 -3.12 -11.47
C ARG A 40 -11.86 -2.39 -10.98
N CYS A 41 -10.83 -3.13 -10.56
CA CYS A 41 -9.58 -2.57 -10.06
C CYS A 41 -8.93 -1.66 -11.10
N PHE A 42 -8.71 -0.38 -10.77
CA PHE A 42 -8.10 0.60 -11.67
C PHE A 42 -6.63 0.31 -11.98
N MET A 43 -5.99 -0.61 -11.27
CA MET A 43 -4.61 -0.98 -11.51
C MET A 43 -4.47 -2.13 -12.51
N CYS A 44 -5.13 -3.28 -12.27
CA CYS A 44 -5.01 -4.45 -13.15
C CYS A 44 -6.14 -4.58 -14.17
N LEU A 45 -7.24 -3.85 -14.02
CA LEU A 45 -8.42 -3.87 -14.89
C LEU A 45 -9.10 -5.25 -15.06
N ASN A 46 -8.68 -6.26 -14.29
CA ASN A 46 -9.09 -7.66 -14.47
C ASN A 46 -9.91 -8.23 -13.31
N ASN A 47 -9.68 -7.74 -12.08
CA ASN A 47 -10.33 -8.25 -10.88
C ASN A 47 -11.12 -7.16 -10.16
N LEU A 48 -12.00 -7.57 -9.23
CA LEU A 48 -12.72 -6.65 -8.36
C LEU A 48 -11.75 -5.91 -7.43
N GLU A 49 -11.93 -4.60 -7.33
CA GLU A 49 -11.20 -3.78 -6.38
C GLU A 49 -11.73 -4.01 -4.96
N SER A 50 -10.84 -4.42 -4.08
CA SER A 50 -11.02 -4.42 -2.63
C SER A 50 -9.74 -3.93 -1.98
N VAL A 51 -9.77 -3.63 -0.68
CA VAL A 51 -8.56 -3.15 0.03
C VAL A 51 -7.41 -4.16 -0.05
N ASN A 52 -7.68 -5.45 0.16
CA ASN A 52 -6.67 -6.50 0.09
C ASN A 52 -6.20 -6.73 -1.34
N HIS A 53 -7.12 -6.77 -2.31
CA HIS A 53 -6.72 -6.88 -3.71
C HIS A 53 -5.86 -5.70 -4.14
N LEU A 54 -6.33 -4.47 -3.96
CA LEU A 54 -5.60 -3.28 -4.36
C LEU A 54 -4.22 -3.20 -3.72
N SER A 55 -4.12 -3.48 -2.41
CA SER A 55 -2.89 -3.27 -1.64
C SER A 55 -1.89 -4.42 -1.73
N LEU A 56 -2.33 -5.63 -2.07
CA LEU A 56 -1.54 -6.87 -2.00
C LEU A 56 -1.66 -7.71 -3.26
N HIS A 57 -2.87 -8.17 -3.59
CA HIS A 57 -3.09 -9.25 -4.56
C HIS A 57 -3.25 -8.80 -6.01
N CYS A 58 -3.34 -7.49 -6.24
CA CYS A 58 -3.30 -6.92 -7.58
C CYS A 58 -1.94 -7.24 -8.20
N PRO A 59 -1.85 -7.77 -9.43
CA PRO A 59 -0.56 -8.10 -10.06
C PRO A 59 0.45 -6.94 -10.04
N VAL A 60 -0.02 -5.70 -10.21
CA VAL A 60 0.81 -4.48 -10.11
C VAL A 60 1.33 -4.27 -8.68
N ALA A 61 0.48 -4.44 -7.66
CA ALA A 61 0.88 -4.34 -6.27
C ALA A 61 1.83 -5.47 -5.86
N ALA A 62 1.55 -6.70 -6.26
CA ALA A 62 2.37 -7.87 -5.99
C ALA A 62 3.77 -7.74 -6.60
N ALA A 63 3.88 -7.22 -7.82
CA ALA A 63 5.16 -6.92 -8.45
C ALA A 63 5.96 -5.88 -7.66
N LEU A 64 5.30 -4.81 -7.17
CA LEU A 64 5.94 -3.80 -6.33
C LEU A 64 6.43 -4.39 -5.01
N TRP A 65 5.61 -5.22 -4.36
CA TRP A 65 6.01 -5.94 -3.15
C TRP A 65 7.24 -6.82 -3.41
N ASN A 66 7.21 -7.66 -4.44
CA ASN A 66 8.32 -8.54 -4.80
C ASN A 66 9.62 -7.77 -5.06
N MET A 67 9.52 -6.62 -5.75
CA MET A 67 10.67 -5.74 -5.97
C MET A 67 11.25 -5.24 -4.63
N PHE A 68 10.43 -4.69 -3.74
CA PHE A 68 10.90 -4.18 -2.44
C PHE A 68 11.47 -5.28 -1.54
N ILE A 69 10.82 -6.45 -1.50
CA ILE A 69 11.26 -7.61 -0.71
C ILE A 69 12.63 -8.09 -1.19
N SER A 70 12.81 -8.16 -2.51
CA SER A 70 14.07 -8.56 -3.15
C SER A 70 15.19 -7.58 -2.83
N ILE A 71 14.95 -6.27 -2.99
CA ILE A 71 15.91 -5.20 -2.65
C ILE A 71 16.26 -5.24 -1.16
N ALA A 72 15.28 -5.48 -0.30
CA ALA A 72 15.48 -5.52 1.14
C ALA A 72 16.10 -6.84 1.66
N GLY A 73 16.32 -7.83 0.79
CA GLY A 73 16.86 -9.15 1.15
C GLY A 73 16.00 -9.90 2.17
N ILE A 74 14.67 -9.73 2.12
CA ILE A 74 13.75 -10.31 3.10
C ILE A 74 13.12 -11.57 2.51
N ASN A 75 13.27 -12.73 3.16
CA ASN A 75 12.41 -13.86 2.85
C ASN A 75 11.03 -13.62 3.49
N TRP A 76 10.04 -13.32 2.66
CA TRP A 76 8.67 -13.02 3.11
C TRP A 76 7.63 -13.57 2.14
N ILE A 77 6.58 -14.16 2.71
CA ILE A 77 5.41 -14.63 1.98
C ILE A 77 4.33 -13.57 2.15
N LEU A 78 3.76 -13.11 1.04
CA LEU A 78 2.70 -12.10 1.03
C LEU A 78 1.45 -12.64 1.77
N PRO A 79 1.04 -12.04 2.90
CA PRO A 79 -0.14 -12.46 3.66
C PRO A 79 -1.45 -12.17 2.92
N GLN A 80 -2.55 -12.73 3.43
CA GLN A 80 -3.86 -12.60 2.79
C GLN A 80 -4.50 -11.23 3.03
N SER A 81 -4.16 -10.57 4.14
CA SER A 81 -4.78 -9.30 4.53
C SER A 81 -3.78 -8.20 4.87
N VAL A 82 -4.19 -6.95 4.66
CA VAL A 82 -3.40 -5.76 5.04
C VAL A 82 -3.13 -5.71 6.56
N LYS A 83 -4.00 -6.32 7.37
CA LYS A 83 -3.83 -6.44 8.82
C LYS A 83 -2.70 -7.41 9.17
N GLU A 84 -2.65 -8.58 8.53
CA GLU A 84 -1.56 -9.54 8.71
C GLU A 84 -0.22 -8.98 8.24
N VAL A 85 -0.22 -8.19 7.15
CA VAL A 85 0.98 -7.49 6.69
C VAL A 85 1.49 -6.54 7.77
N VAL A 86 0.67 -5.59 8.24
CA VAL A 86 1.12 -4.67 9.29
C VAL A 86 1.48 -5.41 10.58
N GLY A 87 0.75 -6.47 10.92
CA GLY A 87 1.04 -7.34 12.07
C GLY A 87 2.41 -8.02 11.97
N SER A 88 2.68 -8.74 10.88
CA SER A 88 3.95 -9.47 10.66
C SER A 88 5.17 -8.57 10.62
N TRP A 89 5.01 -7.34 10.15
CA TRP A 89 6.06 -6.31 10.17
C TRP A 89 6.18 -5.60 11.52
N SER A 90 5.17 -5.68 12.39
CA SER A 90 5.17 -5.09 13.73
C SER A 90 5.64 -6.05 14.83
N LEU A 91 5.35 -7.34 14.71
CA LEU A 91 5.65 -8.38 15.72
C LEU A 91 7.15 -8.69 15.85
N ARG A 92 7.98 -8.18 14.95
CA ARG A 92 9.43 -8.21 15.09
C ARG A 92 9.88 -7.05 15.97
N GLU A 93 9.56 -7.10 17.27
CA GLU A 93 9.89 -6.04 18.22
C GLU A 93 11.42 -5.91 18.48
N VAL A 94 11.82 -4.68 18.83
CA VAL A 94 12.99 -4.25 19.64
C VAL A 94 14.33 -3.84 18.95
N ASP A 95 14.67 -2.57 19.26
CA ASP A 95 15.94 -1.81 19.44
C ASP A 95 16.93 -1.43 18.33
N SER A 96 16.60 -1.58 17.05
CA SER A 96 17.44 -1.00 15.99
C SER A 96 16.74 0.14 15.23
N PRO A 97 17.40 1.30 15.00
CA PRO A 97 16.94 2.32 14.06
C PRO A 97 16.61 1.75 12.66
N ILE A 98 17.36 0.73 12.22
CA ILE A 98 17.14 0.02 10.95
C ILE A 98 15.81 -0.74 10.99
N LYS A 99 15.50 -1.41 12.12
CA LYS A 99 14.21 -2.13 12.31
C LYS A 99 13.02 -1.17 12.40
N LYS A 100 13.18 0.01 13.00
CA LYS A 100 12.14 1.08 13.02
C LYS A 100 11.80 1.58 11.61
N THR A 101 12.81 1.70 10.75
CA THR A 101 12.61 2.08 9.34
C THR A 101 11.87 0.98 8.58
N ARG A 102 12.18 -0.30 8.83
CA ARG A 102 11.47 -1.43 8.19
C ARG A 102 9.98 -1.47 8.54
N GLN A 103 9.59 -1.09 9.75
CA GLN A 103 8.17 -1.02 10.15
C GLN A 103 7.35 0.01 9.35
N MET A 104 8.02 0.99 8.71
CA MET A 104 7.37 2.00 7.88
C MET A 104 7.10 1.49 6.45
N ILE A 105 7.82 0.47 5.99
CA ILE A 105 7.79 -0.03 4.61
C ILE A 105 6.38 -0.39 4.15
N PRO A 106 5.58 -1.19 4.89
CA PRO A 106 4.23 -1.51 4.45
C PRO A 106 3.34 -0.28 4.24
N SER A 107 3.41 0.67 5.17
CA SER A 107 2.64 1.91 5.09
C SER A 107 3.04 2.76 3.89
N CYS A 108 4.33 2.83 3.57
CA CYS A 108 4.84 3.52 2.38
C CYS A 108 4.37 2.85 1.09
N ILE A 109 4.47 1.51 1.00
CA ILE A 109 4.03 0.76 -0.17
C ILE A 109 2.52 0.93 -0.40
N PHE A 110 1.70 0.76 0.66
CA PHE A 110 0.26 1.00 0.57
C PHE A 110 -0.07 2.42 0.10
N TRP A 111 0.68 3.42 0.58
CA TRP A 111 0.48 4.81 0.17
C TRP A 111 0.85 5.04 -1.30
N CYS A 112 1.96 4.46 -1.78
CA CYS A 112 2.37 4.56 -3.18
C CYS A 112 1.35 3.93 -4.12
N ILE A 113 0.90 2.71 -3.79
CA ILE A 113 -0.16 1.99 -4.51
C ILE A 113 -1.44 2.84 -4.57
N TRP A 114 -1.85 3.43 -3.44
CA TRP A 114 -3.05 4.26 -3.37
C TRP A 114 -2.94 5.52 -4.22
N LYS A 115 -1.76 6.16 -4.22
CA LYS A 115 -1.48 7.33 -5.06
C LYS A 115 -1.56 6.98 -6.54
N GLU A 116 -0.91 5.89 -6.97
CA GLU A 116 -0.96 5.40 -8.35
C GLU A 116 -2.40 5.08 -8.78
N ARG A 117 -3.13 4.33 -7.96
CA ARG A 117 -4.53 3.99 -8.24
C ARG A 117 -5.39 5.24 -8.42
N ASN A 118 -5.24 6.25 -7.58
CA ASN A 118 -6.01 7.48 -7.70
C ASN A 118 -5.64 8.28 -8.94
N LEU A 119 -4.36 8.33 -9.32
CA LEU A 119 -3.95 8.93 -10.59
C LEU A 119 -4.65 8.24 -11.77
N ARG A 120 -4.65 6.90 -11.82
CA ARG A 120 -5.37 6.13 -12.86
C ARG A 120 -6.88 6.36 -12.86
N CYS A 121 -7.47 6.49 -11.68
CA CYS A 121 -8.91 6.68 -11.50
C CYS A 121 -9.39 8.07 -11.97
N PHE A 122 -8.60 9.12 -11.74
CA PHE A 122 -9.04 10.50 -11.98
C PHE A 122 -8.41 11.14 -13.24
N ASP A 123 -7.18 10.76 -13.59
CA ASP A 123 -6.44 11.36 -14.71
C ASP A 123 -6.40 10.46 -15.96
N GLY A 124 -6.86 9.21 -15.89
CA GLY A 124 -6.84 8.26 -17.01
C GLY A 124 -5.43 7.84 -17.48
N ILE A 125 -4.38 8.34 -16.83
CA ILE A 125 -2.98 8.05 -17.17
C ILE A 125 -2.48 6.92 -16.26
N SER A 126 -2.12 5.78 -16.87
CA SER A 126 -1.35 4.72 -16.20
C SER A 126 0.09 5.21 -16.05
N THR A 127 0.43 5.78 -14.90
CA THR A 127 1.78 6.29 -14.65
C THR A 127 2.76 5.14 -14.37
N ALA A 128 3.36 4.61 -15.44
CA ALA A 128 4.63 3.90 -15.38
C ALA A 128 5.81 4.76 -14.85
N LEU A 129 5.54 5.92 -14.24
CA LEU A 129 6.47 6.99 -13.87
C LEU A 129 6.74 7.11 -12.35
N LEU A 130 6.15 6.25 -11.52
CA LEU A 130 6.50 6.23 -10.09
C LEU A 130 7.91 5.64 -9.83
N ILE A 131 8.48 4.89 -10.79
CA ILE A 131 9.88 4.44 -10.68
C ILE A 131 10.85 5.62 -10.90
N SER A 132 10.50 6.59 -11.77
CA SER A 132 11.35 7.76 -12.04
C SER A 132 11.30 8.86 -10.96
N SER A 133 10.25 8.92 -10.14
CA SER A 133 10.09 9.97 -9.12
C SER A 133 10.73 9.64 -7.76
N ILE A 134 11.06 8.37 -7.52
CA ILE A 134 11.87 7.97 -6.35
C ILE A 134 13.33 8.43 -6.51
N GLY A 135 13.85 8.54 -7.74
CA GLY A 135 15.20 9.06 -8.01
C GLY A 135 15.33 10.59 -7.97
N ALA A 136 14.23 11.34 -8.01
CA ALA A 136 14.28 12.81 -8.10
C ALA A 136 14.09 13.53 -6.76
N THR A 137 13.80 12.81 -5.67
CA THR A 137 13.47 13.41 -4.36
C THR A 137 14.53 13.17 -3.27
N TYR A 138 15.60 12.44 -3.58
CA TYR A 138 16.76 12.31 -2.73
C TYR A 138 18.03 12.37 -3.60
N PRO A 139 18.71 13.53 -3.69
CA PRO A 139 20.07 13.54 -4.23
C PRO A 139 20.96 12.72 -3.28
N LEU A 140 21.79 11.85 -3.87
CA LEU A 140 22.93 11.25 -3.18
C LEU A 140 23.88 12.35 -2.67
#